data_AF-A0AAJ4B7Y3-F1
#
_entry.id   AF-A0AAJ4B7Y3-F1
#
_cell.length_a   1.000
_cell.length_b   1.000
_cell.length_c   1.000
_cell.angle_alpha   90.00
_cell.angle_beta   90.00
_cell.angle_gamma   90.00
#
_symmetry.space_group_name_H-M   'P 1'
#
loop_
_entity.id
_entity.type
_entity.pdbx_description
1 polymer ?
#
loop_
_entity_poly.entity_id
_entity_poly.type
_entity_poly.pdbx_seq_one_letter_code
_entity_poly.pdbx_strand_id
1 'polypeptide(L)'
;MYSGAVDQNLRDSEKLRRKTLWALSQLQPGDPKAIPVVSVLDDIDHQYEADTLMTPVVKVEALRSLVITDFHSSNLQIVREASIPEPWRERFLQASIGSTRLEAGPYLHDLEKFVHLWTQEIQHLEAHRSAIDKYL
;
A
#
# COMPACT_ATOMS: atom_id res chain seq x y z
N MET A 1 -15.59 -18.50 -11.95
CA MET A 1 -15.95 -18.01 -10.60
C MET A 1 -14.76 -18.16 -9.65
N TYR A 2 -13.63 -17.47 -9.92
CA TYR A 2 -12.38 -17.55 -9.15
C TYR A 2 -12.01 -16.22 -8.47
N SER A 3 -12.72 -15.12 -8.79
CA SER A 3 -12.39 -13.75 -8.35
C SER A 3 -12.51 -13.58 -6.84
N GLY A 4 -13.59 -14.06 -6.22
CA GLY A 4 -13.89 -13.74 -4.82
C GLY A 4 -12.89 -14.26 -3.79
N ALA A 5 -12.21 -15.38 -4.06
CA ALA A 5 -11.19 -15.91 -3.15
C ALA A 5 -9.86 -15.15 -3.27
N VAL A 6 -9.48 -14.74 -4.48
CA VAL A 6 -8.29 -13.92 -4.76
C VAL A 6 -8.49 -12.51 -4.18
N ASP A 7 -9.68 -11.94 -4.37
CA ASP A 7 -10.04 -10.61 -3.86
C ASP A 7 -10.02 -10.56 -2.32
N GLN A 8 -10.44 -11.65 -1.66
CA GLN A 8 -10.40 -11.77 -0.19
C GLN A 8 -8.97 -11.93 0.33
N ASN A 9 -8.13 -12.71 -0.36
CA ASN A 9 -6.72 -12.89 0.00
C ASN A 9 -5.93 -11.57 -0.11
N LEU A 10 -6.15 -10.80 -1.19
CA LEU A 10 -5.58 -9.47 -1.39
C LEU A 10 -5.98 -8.52 -0.25
N ARG A 11 -7.27 -8.45 0.07
CA ARG A 11 -7.78 -7.60 1.16
C ARG A 11 -7.15 -7.93 2.50
N ASP A 12 -7.04 -9.21 2.84
CA ASP A 12 -6.50 -9.62 4.14
C ASP A 12 -4.98 -9.45 4.22
N SER A 13 -4.27 -9.67 3.10
CA SER A 13 -2.84 -9.39 2.96
C SER A 13 -2.54 -7.90 3.13
N GLU A 14 -3.32 -7.01 2.50
CA GLU A 14 -3.10 -5.56 2.64
C GLU A 14 -3.51 -5.01 4.02
N LYS A 15 -4.52 -5.59 4.67
CA LYS A 15 -4.81 -5.29 6.08
C LYS A 15 -3.63 -5.64 6.98
N LEU A 16 -3.07 -6.85 6.80
CA LEU A 16 -1.92 -7.30 7.58
C LEU A 16 -0.72 -6.40 7.31
N ARG A 17 -0.41 -6.12 6.05
CA ARG A 17 0.67 -5.20 5.65
C ARG A 17 0.51 -3.85 6.32
N ARG A 18 -0.69 -3.25 6.28
CA ARG A 18 -0.92 -1.93 6.88
C ARG A 18 -0.65 -1.94 8.37
N LYS A 19 -1.16 -2.95 9.09
CA LYS A 19 -0.94 -3.13 10.54
C LYS A 19 0.54 -3.33 10.86
N THR A 20 1.24 -4.14 10.07
CA THR A 20 2.65 -4.46 10.27
C THR A 20 3.54 -3.25 9.99
N LEU A 21 3.28 -2.48 8.93
CA LEU A 21 3.97 -1.21 8.66
C LEU A 21 3.74 -0.18 9.77
N TRP A 22 2.52 -0.11 10.32
CA TRP A 22 2.25 0.76 11.47
C TRP A 22 3.07 0.33 12.70
N ALA A 23 3.15 -0.97 12.99
CA ALA A 23 4.02 -1.47 14.06
C ALA A 23 5.50 -1.14 13.81
N LEU A 24 5.99 -1.31 12.57
CA LEU A 24 7.37 -1.00 12.20
C LEU A 24 7.70 0.49 12.35
N SER A 25 6.74 1.39 12.09
CA SER A 25 6.91 2.84 12.27
C SER A 25 7.25 3.25 13.71
N GLN A 26 6.92 2.41 14.68
CA GLN A 26 7.22 2.65 16.10
C GLN A 26 8.63 2.17 16.51
N LEU A 27 9.35 1.51 15.59
CA LEU A 27 10.67 0.93 15.83
C LEU A 27 11.74 1.69 15.04
N GLN A 28 12.93 1.76 15.63
CA GLN A 28 14.11 2.34 14.98
C GLN A 28 14.89 1.27 14.22
N PRO A 29 15.48 1.57 13.05
CA PRO A 29 16.38 0.65 12.37
C PRO A 29 17.46 0.12 13.30
N GLY A 30 17.64 -1.21 13.32
CA GLY A 30 18.57 -1.91 14.21
C GLY A 30 17.97 -2.36 15.54
N ASP A 31 16.72 -2.03 15.86
CA ASP A 31 16.01 -2.63 16.99
C ASP A 31 15.76 -4.13 16.70
N PRO A 32 16.23 -5.08 17.53
CA PRO A 32 15.99 -6.50 17.33
C PRO A 32 14.50 -6.88 17.25
N LYS A 33 13.62 -6.08 17.86
CA LYS A 33 12.16 -6.29 17.78
C LYS A 33 11.62 -6.06 16.37
N ALA A 34 12.36 -5.38 15.49
CA ALA A 34 11.96 -5.17 14.11
C ALA A 34 12.11 -6.43 13.26
N ILE A 35 12.99 -7.36 13.61
CA ILE A 35 13.25 -8.60 12.85
C ILE A 35 11.96 -9.38 12.53
N PRO A 36 11.13 -9.77 13.53
CA PRO A 36 9.89 -10.49 13.23
C PRO A 36 8.86 -9.64 12.48
N VAL A 37 8.91 -8.30 12.61
CA VAL A 37 8.00 -7.38 11.90
C VAL A 37 8.37 -7.28 10.42
N VAL A 38 9.67 -7.17 10.12
CA VAL A 38 10.21 -7.16 8.75
C VAL A 38 9.95 -8.50 8.07
N SER A 39 10.20 -9.62 8.75
CA SER A 39 9.93 -10.96 8.21
C SER A 39 8.48 -11.13 7.75
N VAL A 40 7.50 -10.60 8.50
CA VAL A 40 6.09 -10.66 8.08
C VAL A 40 5.84 -9.83 6.81
N LEU A 41 6.53 -8.69 6.62
CA LEU A 41 6.39 -7.89 5.40
C LEU A 41 7.03 -8.59 4.20
N ASP A 42 8.18 -9.23 4.40
CA ASP A 42 8.86 -10.02 3.37
C ASP A 42 8.00 -11.22 2.94
N ASP A 43 7.38 -11.92 3.90
CA ASP A 43 6.48 -13.04 3.62
C ASP A 43 5.28 -12.60 2.75
N ILE A 44 4.70 -11.43 3.03
CA ILE A 44 3.61 -10.87 2.22
C ILE A 44 4.13 -10.55 0.80
N ASP A 45 5.30 -9.92 0.66
CA ASP A 45 5.90 -9.61 -0.64
C ASP A 45 6.16 -10.89 -1.46
N HIS A 46 6.70 -11.94 -0.84
CA HIS A 46 6.96 -13.22 -1.49
C HIS A 46 5.67 -13.94 -1.94
N GLN A 47 4.59 -13.85 -1.15
CA GLN A 47 3.29 -14.41 -1.54
C GLN A 47 2.76 -13.73 -2.81
N TYR A 48 2.94 -12.41 -2.95
CA TYR A 48 2.56 -11.69 -4.17
C TYR A 48 3.39 -12.09 -5.40
N GLU A 49 4.70 -12.31 -5.24
CA GLU A 49 5.55 -12.75 -6.35
C GLU A 49 5.22 -14.18 -6.81
N ALA A 50 4.87 -15.05 -5.87
CA ALA A 50 4.46 -16.42 -6.14
C ALA A 50 3.08 -16.50 -6.81
N ASP A 51 2.14 -15.63 -6.43
CA ASP A 51 0.84 -15.48 -7.10
C ASP A 51 1.00 -14.71 -8.44
N THR A 52 1.61 -15.36 -9.43
CA THR A 52 1.87 -14.88 -10.82
C THR A 52 0.60 -14.46 -11.59
N LEU A 53 -0.58 -14.50 -10.96
CA LEU A 53 -1.87 -14.07 -11.50
C LEU A 53 -2.17 -12.58 -11.22
N MET A 54 -1.41 -11.92 -10.35
CA MET A 54 -1.51 -10.49 -10.13
C MET A 54 -0.66 -9.73 -11.17
N THR A 55 -1.27 -8.75 -11.83
CA THR A 55 -0.64 -7.87 -12.84
C THR A 55 0.69 -7.32 -12.33
N PRO A 56 1.72 -7.10 -13.19
CA PRO A 56 3.01 -6.56 -12.74
C PRO A 56 2.84 -5.38 -11.80
N VAL A 57 3.46 -5.47 -10.63
CA VAL A 57 3.39 -4.44 -9.57
C VAL A 57 3.81 -3.10 -10.17
N VAL A 58 2.83 -2.24 -10.38
CA VAL A 58 3.05 -0.87 -10.83
C VAL A 58 3.88 -0.17 -9.75
N LYS A 59 4.87 0.63 -10.12
CA LYS A 59 5.60 1.45 -9.14
C LYS A 59 4.70 2.56 -8.59
N VAL A 60 4.78 2.86 -7.30
CA VAL A 60 3.90 3.85 -6.63
C VAL A 60 3.95 5.21 -7.32
N GLU A 61 5.10 5.57 -7.88
CA GLU A 61 5.36 6.82 -8.60
C GLU A 61 4.62 6.89 -9.95
N ALA A 62 4.31 5.74 -10.55
CA ALA A 62 3.58 5.66 -11.82
C ALA A 62 2.05 5.78 -11.63
N LEU A 63 1.53 5.64 -10.40
CA LEU A 63 0.10 5.63 -10.13
C LEU A 63 -0.64 6.85 -10.66
N ARG A 64 -0.05 8.04 -10.49
CA ARG A 64 -0.65 9.30 -10.95
C ARG A 64 -0.92 9.31 -12.46
N SER A 65 -0.11 8.61 -13.25
CA SER A 65 -0.26 8.56 -14.71
C SER A 65 -1.32 7.56 -15.18
N LEU A 66 -1.73 6.64 -14.30
CA LEU A 66 -2.66 5.55 -14.62
C LEU A 66 -4.09 5.82 -14.16
N VAL A 67 -4.25 6.65 -13.12
CA VAL A 67 -5.56 6.96 -12.57
C VAL A 67 -6.31 7.95 -13.46
N ILE A 68 -7.60 7.70 -13.62
CA ILE A 68 -8.53 8.62 -14.28
C ILE A 68 -9.04 9.61 -13.24
N THR A 69 -8.90 10.90 -13.53
CA THR A 69 -9.38 11.99 -12.68
C THR A 69 -10.57 12.69 -13.31
N ASP A 70 -11.57 12.99 -12.51
CA ASP A 70 -12.73 13.81 -12.86
C ASP A 70 -12.77 15.07 -11.97
N PHE A 71 -13.53 16.09 -12.37
CA PHE A 71 -13.81 17.24 -11.52
C PHE A 71 -15.15 17.06 -10.80
N HIS A 72 -15.15 17.22 -9.48
CA HIS A 72 -16.38 17.30 -8.70
C HIS A 72 -17.04 18.68 -8.88
N SER A 73 -18.33 18.79 -8.53
CA SER A 73 -19.11 20.04 -8.62
C SER A 73 -18.52 21.20 -7.80
N SER A 74 -17.66 20.90 -6.84
CA SER A 74 -16.88 21.89 -6.06
C SER A 74 -15.55 22.32 -6.72
N ASN A 75 -15.30 21.95 -7.99
CA ASN A 75 -14.03 22.12 -8.70
C ASN A 75 -12.82 21.37 -8.08
N LEU A 76 -13.07 20.46 -7.15
CA LEU A 76 -12.04 19.58 -6.61
C LEU A 76 -11.82 18.37 -7.51
N GLN A 77 -10.56 17.99 -7.73
CA GLN A 77 -10.22 16.80 -8.50
C GLN A 77 -10.45 15.54 -7.65
N ILE A 78 -11.18 14.60 -8.23
CA ILE A 78 -11.46 13.29 -7.66
C ILE A 78 -10.88 12.21 -8.56
N VAL A 79 -10.43 11.12 -7.96
CA VAL A 79 -9.95 9.94 -8.69
C VAL A 79 -11.09 8.96 -8.82
N ARG A 80 -11.29 8.43 -10.04
CA ARG A 80 -12.17 7.29 -10.24
C ARG A 80 -11.56 6.07 -9.59
N GLU A 81 -12.10 5.62 -8.46
CA GLU A 81 -11.50 4.55 -7.64
C GLU A 81 -11.24 3.27 -8.45
N ALA A 82 -12.15 2.89 -9.36
CA ALA A 82 -11.99 1.73 -10.23
C ALA A 82 -10.85 1.83 -11.26
N SER A 83 -10.27 3.02 -11.46
CA SER A 83 -9.09 3.21 -12.32
C SER A 83 -7.76 2.99 -11.59
N ILE A 84 -7.79 2.93 -10.25
CA ILE A 84 -6.58 2.62 -9.47
C ILE A 84 -6.30 1.12 -9.66
N PRO A 85 -5.13 0.74 -10.20
CA PRO A 85 -4.80 -0.67 -10.41
C PRO A 85 -4.59 -1.38 -9.07
N GLU A 86 -4.93 -2.67 -9.00
CA GLU A 86 -4.48 -3.49 -7.88
C GLU A 86 -2.98 -3.76 -7.95
N PRO A 87 -2.29 -3.92 -6.80
CA PRO A 87 -2.81 -3.91 -5.42
C PRO A 87 -2.96 -2.50 -4.81
N TRP A 88 -2.70 -1.43 -5.58
CA TRP A 88 -2.63 -0.07 -5.05
C TRP A 88 -3.96 0.50 -4.60
N ARG A 89 -5.05 0.06 -5.24
CA ARG A 89 -6.40 0.42 -4.81
C ARG A 89 -6.63 -0.10 -3.40
N GLU A 90 -6.45 -1.39 -3.13
CA GLU A 90 -6.66 -1.93 -1.79
C GLU A 90 -5.67 -1.35 -0.77
N ARG A 91 -4.40 -1.12 -1.14
CA ARG A 91 -3.43 -0.39 -0.28
C ARG A 91 -3.92 1.00 0.13
N PHE A 92 -4.42 1.76 -0.85
CA PHE A 92 -4.97 3.08 -0.61
C PHE A 92 -6.22 3.01 0.28
N LEU A 93 -7.11 2.02 0.05
CA LEU A 93 -8.29 1.79 0.90
C LEU A 93 -7.89 1.55 2.36
N GLN A 94 -6.95 0.63 2.59
CA GLN A 94 -6.48 0.26 3.93
C GLN A 94 -5.75 1.41 4.64
N ALA A 95 -4.97 2.20 3.92
CA ALA A 95 -4.29 3.38 4.47
C ALA A 95 -5.25 4.55 4.76
N SER A 96 -6.40 4.58 4.09
CA SER A 96 -7.38 5.68 4.20
C SER A 96 -8.57 5.36 5.11
N ILE A 97 -8.53 4.26 5.87
CA ILE A 97 -9.58 3.91 6.83
C ILE A 97 -9.77 5.05 7.83
N GLY A 98 -11.00 5.56 7.94
CA GLY A 98 -11.35 6.68 8.81
C GLY A 98 -11.20 8.07 8.17
N SER A 99 -10.75 8.18 6.92
CA SER A 99 -10.78 9.45 6.17
C SER A 99 -12.17 9.75 5.62
N THR A 100 -12.52 11.04 5.54
CA THR A 100 -13.76 11.49 4.90
C THR A 100 -13.73 11.19 3.40
N ARG A 101 -14.75 10.49 2.89
CA ARG A 101 -14.88 10.15 1.46
C ARG A 101 -16.12 10.81 0.86
N LEU A 102 -15.98 11.30 -0.37
CA LEU A 102 -17.14 11.64 -1.21
C LEU A 102 -17.68 10.37 -1.88
N GLU A 103 -18.98 10.31 -2.14
CA GLU A 103 -19.57 9.21 -2.93
C GLU A 103 -18.96 9.12 -4.35
N ALA A 104 -18.54 10.26 -4.90
CA ALA A 104 -17.97 10.33 -6.26
C ALA A 104 -16.56 9.72 -6.36
N GLY A 105 -15.89 9.46 -5.23
CA GLY A 105 -14.54 8.91 -5.18
C GLY A 105 -13.61 9.68 -4.24
N PRO A 106 -12.40 9.15 -4.00
CA PRO A 106 -11.38 9.84 -3.21
C PRO A 106 -10.88 11.10 -3.92
N TYR A 107 -10.43 12.09 -3.15
CA TYR A 107 -9.76 13.24 -3.73
C TYR A 107 -8.40 12.87 -4.31
N LEU A 108 -7.99 13.55 -5.39
CA LEU A 108 -6.66 13.35 -5.96
C LEU A 108 -5.55 13.65 -4.93
N HIS A 109 -5.73 14.70 -4.12
CA HIS A 109 -4.74 15.07 -3.11
C HIS A 109 -4.57 14.01 -2.01
N ASP A 110 -5.62 13.23 -1.70
CA ASP A 110 -5.52 12.12 -0.76
C ASP A 110 -4.69 10.97 -1.34
N LEU A 111 -4.88 10.68 -2.63
CA LEU A 111 -4.05 9.70 -3.34
C LEU A 111 -2.58 10.16 -3.42
N GLU A 112 -2.34 11.44 -3.72
CA GLU A 112 -0.98 12.01 -3.74
C GLU A 112 -0.31 11.95 -2.36
N LYS A 113 -1.07 12.27 -1.31
CA LYS A 113 -0.60 12.14 0.08
C LYS A 113 -0.28 10.69 0.42
N PHE A 114 -1.13 9.75 0.03
CA PHE A 114 -0.88 8.32 0.20
C PHE A 114 0.42 7.88 -0.48
N VAL A 115 0.63 8.25 -1.75
CA VAL A 115 1.86 7.94 -2.49
C VAL A 115 3.09 8.44 -1.74
N HIS A 116 3.06 9.69 -1.28
CA HIS A 116 4.17 10.28 -0.55
C HIS A 116 4.48 9.55 0.77
N LEU A 117 3.46 9.28 1.58
CA LEU A 117 3.62 8.57 2.86
C LEU A 117 4.07 7.13 2.66
N TRP A 118 3.53 6.45 1.66
CA TRP A 118 3.94 5.09 1.31
C TRP A 118 5.42 5.03 0.95
N THR A 119 5.93 5.95 0.13
CA THR A 119 7.35 5.99 -0.21
C THR A 119 8.23 6.14 1.04
N GLN A 120 7.82 6.97 2.01
CA GLN A 120 8.54 7.10 3.28
C GLN A 120 8.51 5.82 4.11
N GLU A 121 7.36 5.14 4.17
CA GLU A 121 7.22 3.86 4.88
C GLU A 121 8.10 2.76 4.27
N ILE A 122 8.18 2.69 2.94
CA ILE A 122 9.07 1.73 2.25
C ILE A 122 10.54 2.08 2.48
N GLN A 123 10.93 3.37 2.44
CA GLN A 123 12.30 3.78 2.80
C GLN A 123 12.66 3.39 4.23
N HIS A 124 11.72 3.52 5.17
CA HIS A 124 11.92 3.08 6.56
C HIS A 124 12.10 1.57 6.66
N LEU A 125 11.28 0.79 5.93
CA LEU A 125 11.44 -0.66 5.84
C LEU A 125 12.82 -1.06 5.29
N GLU A 126 13.29 -0.42 4.21
CA GLU A 126 14.62 -0.69 3.65
C GLU A 126 15.76 -0.35 4.62
N ALA A 127 15.59 0.71 5.42
CA ALA A 127 16.55 1.04 6.48
C ALA A 127 16.60 -0.06 7.55
N HIS A 128 15.45 -0.63 7.93
CA HIS A 128 15.38 -1.78 8.83
C HIS A 128 16.04 -3.02 8.24
N ARG A 129 15.71 -3.40 6.99
CA ARG A 129 16.35 -4.52 6.26
C ARG A 129 17.87 -4.36 6.25
N SER A 130 18.36 -3.20 5.83
CA SER A 130 19.79 -2.86 5.82
C SER A 130 20.46 -2.91 7.19
N ALA A 131 19.73 -2.61 8.27
CA ALA A 131 20.25 -2.68 9.62
C ALA A 131 20.34 -4.13 10.12
N ILE A 132 19.38 -4.98 9.76
CA ILE A 132 19.35 -6.41 10.11
C ILE A 132 20.49 -7.15 9.42
N ASP A 133 20.69 -6.93 8.12
CA ASP A 133 21.74 -7.58 7.33
C ASP A 133 23.17 -7.31 7.85
N LYS A 134 23.38 -6.20 8.56
CA LYS A 134 24.67 -5.88 9.18
C LYS A 134 25.02 -6.76 10.39
N TYR A 135 24.06 -7.51 10.92
CA TYR A 135 24.24 -8.36 12.11
C TYR A 135 24.13 -9.86 11.81
N LEU A 136 23.97 -10.24 10.53
CA LEU A 136 24.02 -11.61 10.02
C LEU A 136 25.40 -11.91 9.41
#